data_AF-A0A2N2Y5R0-F1
#
_entry.id   AF-A0A2N2Y5R0-F1
#
_cell.length_a   1.000
_cell.length_b   1.000
_cell.length_c   1.000
_cell.angle_alpha   90.00
_cell.angle_beta   90.00
_cell.angle_gamma   90.00
#
_symmetry.space_group_name_H-M   'P 1'
#
loop_
_entity.id
_entity.type
_entity.pdbx_description
1 polymer ?
#
loop_
_entity_poly.entity_id
_entity_poly.type
_entity_poly.pdbx_seq_one_letter_code
_entity_poly.pdbx_strand_id
1 'polypeptide(L)' 'MSSGVNKVILVGNLGRDPEIQSFDGVKKASFSLATSESYKDKNNQKVVQTEWHN' A
#
# COMPACT_ATOMS: atom_id res chain seq x y z
N MET A 1 25.68 9.21 16.06
CA MET A 1 24.75 9.60 14.97
C MET A 1 24.12 8.33 14.43
N SER A 2 22.80 8.16 14.53
CA SER A 2 22.12 7.02 13.91
C SER A 2 21.94 7.31 12.43
N SER A 3 22.80 6.76 11.59
CA SER A 3 22.71 6.88 10.14
C SER A 3 21.85 5.73 9.60
N GLY A 4 20.55 5.94 9.45
CA GLY A 4 19.62 4.94 8.90
C GLY A 4 18.69 5.55 7.86
N VAL A 5 18.35 4.79 6.82
CA VAL A 5 17.38 5.18 5.80
C VAL A 5 16.13 4.34 5.97
N ASN A 6 14.99 5.02 6.17
CA ASN A 6 13.67 4.40 6.07
C ASN A 6 12.97 4.97 4.82
N LYS A 7 12.74 4.13 3.81
CA LYS A 7 12.13 4.52 2.53
C LYS A 7 11.18 3.41 2.07
N VAL A 8 9.98 3.80 1.68
CA VAL A 8 8.95 2.91 1.11
C VAL A 8 8.54 3.48 -0.25
N ILE A 9 8.42 2.60 -1.25
CA ILE A 9 7.91 2.93 -2.60
C ILE A 9 6.82 1.90 -2.90
N LEU A 10 5.59 2.36 -3.14
CA LEU A 10 4.45 1.51 -3.48
C LEU A 10 3.79 1.99 -4.76
N VAL A 11 3.38 1.05 -5.60
CA VAL A 11 2.58 1.28 -6.80
C VAL A 11 1.43 0.28 -6.79
N GLY A 12 0.20 0.78 -6.79
CA GLY A 12 -0.98 -0.05 -6.60
C GLY A 12 -2.26 0.71 -6.86
N ASN A 13 -3.38 0.09 -6.50
CA ASN A 13 -4.71 0.66 -6.67
C ASN A 13 -5.31 1.05 -5.32
N LEU A 14 -6.07 2.14 -5.28
CA LEU A 14 -6.82 2.51 -4.09
C LEU A 14 -7.96 1.52 -3.86
N GLY A 15 -8.17 1.09 -2.61
CA GLY A 15 -9.30 0.21 -2.26
C GLY A 15 -10.64 0.91 -2.22
N ARG A 16 -10.62 2.23 -2.04
CA ARG A 16 -11.77 3.13 -2.01
C ARG A 16 -11.27 4.56 -2.18
N ASP A 17 -12.20 5.49 -2.36
CA ASP A 17 -11.88 6.92 -2.34
C ASP A 17 -11.17 7.30 -1.02
N PRO A 18 -10.12 8.15 -1.05
CA PRO A 18 -9.43 8.58 0.15
C PRO A 18 -10.36 9.29 1.13
N GLU A 19 -10.24 8.97 2.41
CA GLU A 19 -10.94 9.67 3.47
C GLU A 19 -10.15 10.93 3.85
N ILE A 20 -10.78 12.09 3.72
CA ILE A 20 -10.17 13.39 4.05
C ILE A 20 -10.76 13.91 5.35
N GLN A 21 -9.92 14.09 6.36
CA GLN A 21 -10.29 14.69 7.64
C GLN A 21 -9.62 16.07 7.76
N SER A 22 -10.42 17.10 8.05
CA SER A 22 -9.90 18.44 8.33
C SER A 22 -9.93 18.69 9.84
N PHE A 23 -8.78 19.09 10.37
CA PHE A 23 -8.56 19.53 11.73
C PHE A 23 -8.22 21.01 11.72
N ASP A 24 -8.13 21.65 12.88
CA ASP A 24 -7.76 23.06 13.01
C ASP A 24 -6.35 23.30 12.44
N GLY A 25 -6.30 23.78 11.18
CA GLY A 25 -5.08 24.10 10.46
C GLY A 25 -4.40 22.93 9.72
N VAL A 26 -4.91 21.70 9.80
CA VAL A 26 -4.28 20.51 9.19
C VAL A 26 -5.31 19.65 8.46
N LYS A 27 -4.95 19.14 7.28
CA LYS A 27 -5.74 18.12 6.56
C LYS A 27 -5.00 16.80 6.58
N LYS A 28 -5.70 15.72 6.91
CA LYS A 28 -5.21 14.34 6.84
C LYS A 28 -5.95 13.61 5.73
N ALA A 29 -5.22 12.86 4.91
CA ALA A 29 -5.79 11.89 3.98
C ALA A 29 -5.40 10.49 4.46
N SER A 30 -6.37 9.58 4.54
CA SER A 30 -6.16 8.15 4.79
C SER A 30 -6.71 7.37 3.61
N PHE A 31 -5.95 6.39 3.11
CA PHE A 31 -6.41 5.52 2.03
C PHE A 31 -5.74 4.16 2.14
N SER A 32 -6.46 3.12 1.71
CA SER A 32 -5.90 1.77 1.60
C SER A 32 -5.35 1.54 0.19
N LEU A 33 -4.16 0.96 0.09
CA LEU A 33 -3.53 0.65 -1.20
C LEU A 33 -3.41 -0.86 -1.38
N ALA A 34 -3.89 -1.38 -2.50
CA ALA A 34 -3.69 -2.77 -2.91
C ALA A 34 -2.49 -2.89 -3.85
N THR A 35 -1.53 -3.74 -3.49
CA THR A 35 -0.41 -4.15 -4.37
C THR A 35 -0.52 -5.64 -4.66
N SER A 36 -0.41 -6.04 -5.92
CA SER A 36 -0.53 -7.45 -6.31
C SER A 36 0.75 -7.95 -6.94
N GLU A 37 1.18 -9.14 -6.54
CA GLU A 37 2.22 -9.91 -7.23
C GLU A 37 1.60 -11.14 -7.88
N SER A 38 2.17 -11.57 -9.01
CA SER A 38 1.79 -12.83 -9.64
C SER A 38 3.02 -13.71 -9.81
N TYR A 39 2.94 -14.91 -9.26
CA TYR A 39 4.00 -15.91 -9.31
C TYR A 39 3.42 -17.28 -9.64
N LYS A 40 4.31 -18.24 -9.93
CA LYS A 40 3.92 -19.64 -10.06
C LYS A 40 4.21 -20.35 -8.74
N ASP A 41 3.23 -21.10 -8.25
CA ASP A 41 3.40 -21.90 -7.05
C ASP A 41 4.20 -23.19 -7.32
N LYS A 42 4.38 -24.02 -6.29
CA LYS A 42 5.09 -25.31 -6.39
C LYS A 42 4.40 -26.32 -7.30
N ASN A 43 3.10 -26.13 -7.58
CA ASN A 43 2.31 -26.96 -8.48
C ASN A 43 2.29 -26.38 -9.91
N ASN A 44 3.12 -25.37 -10.20
CA ASN A 44 3.21 -24.67 -11.47
C ASN A 44 1.92 -23.93 -11.87
N GLN A 45 1.04 -23.64 -10.90
CA GLN A 45 -0.17 -22.86 -11.09
C GLN A 45 0.14 -21.36 -10.93
N LYS A 46 -0.46 -20.53 -11.77
CA LYS A 46 -0.34 -19.08 -11.66
C LYS A 46 -1.21 -18.60 -10.49
N VAL A 47 -0.58 -18.04 -9.48
CA VAL A 47 -1.23 -17.42 -8.32
C VAL A 47 -1.11 -15.91 -8.43
N VAL A 48 -2.14 -15.20 -7.96
CA VAL A 48 -2.10 -13.75 -7.74
C VAL A 48 -2.34 -13.52 -6.26
N GLN A 49 -1.40 -12.84 -5.62
CA GLN A 49 -1.48 -12.49 -4.20
C GLN A 49 -1.54 -10.97 -4.08
N THR A 50 -2.51 -10.48 -3.30
CA THR A 50 -2.71 -9.04 -3.07
C THR A 50 -2.45 -8.72 -1.61
N GLU A 51 -1.62 -7.71 -1.38
CA GLU A 51 -1.38 -7.11 -0.07
C GLU A 51 -2.08 -5.76 0.05
N TRP A 52 -2.47 -5.41 1.27
CA TRP A 52 -3.16 -4.17 1.60
C TRP A 52 -2.37 -3.35 2.61
N HIS A 53 -2.15 -2.07 2.29
CA HIS A 53 -1.42 -1.11 3.12
C HIS A 53 -2.36 0.00 3.61
N ASN A 54 -2.23 0.45 4.87
CA ASN A 54 -2.99 1.58 5.47
C ASN A 54 -2.08 2.53 6.23
#